data_AF-A0A1H3M8H7-F1
#
_entry.id   AF-A0A1H3M8H7-F1
#
_cell.length_a   1.000
_cell.length_b   1.000
_cell.length_c   1.000
_cell.angle_alpha   90.00
_cell.angle_beta   90.00
_cell.angle_gamma   90.00
#
_symmetry.space_group_name_H-M   'P 1'
#
loop_
_entity.id
_entity.type
_entity.pdbx_description
1 polymer ?
#
loop_
_entity_poly.entity_id
_entity_poly.type
_entity_poly.pdbx_seq_one_letter_code
_entity_poly.pdbx_strand_id
1 'polypeptide(L)'
;MSRLRQWWLYLLSKRSEVAALDYKDAYMGKVIMDIHRLRSDKAQALVPLHALQPIHRIDRESALQATRARAQALAARREELLARGRLDLAALAEIIPSVSQIKVVADGARWLAFEGNGRLYAMREAFGDNCELLVEVEEYRFPKPHKIQRRLRRVRTLNALE
;
A
#
# COMPACT_ATOMS: atom_id res chain seq x y z
N MET A 1 2.31 -21.90 -12.26
CA MET A 1 3.45 -21.08 -11.76
C MET A 1 3.08 -20.48 -10.41
N SER A 2 3.94 -20.51 -9.39
CA SER A 2 3.57 -19.99 -8.07
C SER A 2 3.43 -18.45 -8.10
N ARG A 3 2.46 -17.90 -7.35
CA ARG A 3 2.26 -16.43 -7.23
C ARG A 3 3.53 -15.70 -6.76
N LEU A 4 4.38 -16.40 -6.00
CA LEU A 4 5.70 -15.91 -5.60
C LEU A 4 6.62 -15.70 -6.82
N ARG A 5 6.66 -16.61 -7.80
CA ARG A 5 7.46 -16.42 -9.03
C ARG A 5 6.96 -15.25 -9.87
N GLN A 6 5.64 -15.04 -10.00
CA GLN A 6 5.11 -13.85 -10.68
C GLN A 6 5.45 -12.56 -9.93
N TRP A 7 5.41 -12.58 -8.60
CA TRP A 7 5.78 -11.44 -7.76
C TRP A 7 7.29 -11.14 -7.83
N TRP A 8 8.13 -12.18 -7.83
CA TRP A 8 9.56 -12.09 -8.10
C TRP A 8 9.83 -11.55 -9.49
N LEU A 9 9.14 -12.04 -10.52
CA LEU A 9 9.27 -11.56 -11.89
C LEU A 9 8.77 -10.11 -12.05
N TYR A 10 7.82 -9.65 -11.23
CA TYR A 10 7.40 -8.24 -11.18
C TYR A 10 8.45 -7.34 -10.49
N LEU A 11 9.07 -7.81 -9.41
CA LEU A 11 10.21 -7.13 -8.78
C LEU A 11 11.48 -7.20 -9.64
N LEU A 12 11.63 -8.24 -10.47
CA LEU A 12 12.74 -8.42 -11.39
C LEU A 12 12.46 -7.78 -12.76
N SER A 13 11.22 -7.57 -13.21
CA SER A 13 10.94 -6.80 -14.43
C SER A 13 11.30 -5.32 -14.27
N LYS A 14 11.51 -4.91 -13.02
CA LYS A 14 12.14 -3.68 -12.55
C LYS A 14 13.68 -3.74 -12.60
N ARG A 15 14.29 -4.67 -13.36
CA ARG A 15 15.73 -5.00 -13.36
C ARG A 15 16.71 -3.88 -13.71
N SER A 16 16.32 -2.87 -14.49
CA SER A 16 17.14 -1.66 -14.68
C SER A 16 17.32 -0.87 -13.38
N GLU A 17 16.50 -1.11 -12.36
CA GLU A 17 16.53 -0.50 -11.03
C GLU A 17 17.40 -1.30 -10.03
N VAL A 18 17.75 -2.55 -10.34
CA VAL A 18 18.59 -3.40 -9.47
C VAL A 18 20.04 -2.90 -9.44
N ALA A 19 20.49 -2.23 -10.50
CA ALA A 19 21.78 -1.56 -10.55
C ALA A 19 21.86 -0.29 -9.65
N ALA A 20 20.71 0.20 -9.17
CA ALA A 20 20.59 1.38 -8.32
C ALA A 20 19.97 1.06 -6.94
N LEU A 21 19.96 -0.21 -6.51
CA LEU A 21 19.41 -0.61 -5.22
C LEU A 21 20.25 -0.03 -4.07
N ASP A 22 19.75 1.05 -3.48
CA ASP A 22 20.23 1.56 -2.20
C ASP A 22 19.86 0.58 -1.08
N TYR A 23 20.61 0.61 0.03
CA TYR A 23 20.39 -0.23 1.21
C TYR A 23 18.93 -0.20 1.69
N LYS A 24 18.28 0.97 1.61
CA LYS A 24 16.87 1.14 2.00
C LYS A 24 15.93 0.27 1.17
N ASP A 25 16.18 0.12 -0.13
CA ASP A 25 15.32 -0.62 -1.05
C ASP A 25 15.47 -2.13 -0.85
N ALA A 26 16.72 -2.59 -0.67
CA ALA A 26 17.01 -3.98 -0.31
C ALA A 26 16.39 -4.34 1.05
N TYR A 27 16.52 -3.46 2.04
CA TYR A 27 15.91 -3.66 3.36
C TYR A 27 14.38 -3.71 3.27
N MET A 28 13.75 -2.79 2.53
CA MET A 28 12.30 -2.79 2.31
C MET A 28 11.84 -4.09 1.63
N GLY A 29 12.49 -4.51 0.55
CA GLY A 29 12.17 -5.77 -0.15
C GLY A 29 12.24 -6.98 0.79
N LYS A 30 13.29 -7.08 1.60
CA LYS A 30 13.44 -8.12 2.62
C LYS A 30 12.32 -8.08 3.65
N VAL A 31 11.93 -6.89 4.13
CA VAL A 31 10.84 -6.72 5.10
C VAL A 31 9.51 -7.19 4.51
N ILE A 32 9.20 -6.83 3.26
CA ILE A 32 7.98 -7.25 2.57
C ILE A 32 7.98 -8.78 2.37
N MET A 33 9.11 -9.38 2.00
CA MET A 33 9.23 -10.84 1.91
C MET A 33 8.97 -11.52 3.26
N ASP A 34 9.55 -10.99 4.34
CA ASP A 34 9.33 -11.51 5.69
C ASP A 34 7.85 -11.38 6.11
N ILE A 35 7.18 -10.28 5.76
CA ILE A 35 5.74 -10.08 5.98
C ILE A 35 4.93 -11.19 5.31
N HIS A 36 5.23 -11.50 4.05
CA HIS A 36 4.54 -12.59 3.35
C HIS A 36 4.86 -13.96 3.97
N ARG A 37 6.11 -14.20 4.38
CA ARG A 37 6.53 -15.50 4.92
C ARG A 37 6.02 -15.75 6.34
N LEU A 38 5.93 -14.72 7.17
CA LEU A 38 5.70 -14.85 8.61
C LEU A 38 4.26 -14.57 9.05
N ARG A 39 3.38 -14.12 8.13
CA ARG A 39 1.96 -13.94 8.46
C ARG A 39 1.36 -15.28 8.92
N SER A 40 0.53 -15.24 9.95
CA SER A 40 -0.27 -16.39 10.37
C SER A 40 -1.63 -16.41 9.70
N ASP A 41 -2.16 -15.23 9.38
CA ASP A 41 -3.50 -15.07 8.83
C ASP A 41 -3.62 -13.77 8.02
N LYS A 42 -4.71 -13.63 7.28
CA LYS A 42 -5.10 -12.41 6.59
C LYS A 42 -6.62 -12.23 6.60
N ALA A 43 -7.09 -11.01 6.76
CA ALA A 43 -8.52 -10.68 6.77
C ALA A 43 -8.80 -9.45 5.90
N GLN A 44 -10.01 -9.35 5.37
CA GLN A 44 -10.50 -8.09 4.82
C GLN A 44 -10.95 -7.20 5.98
N ALA A 45 -10.61 -5.91 5.90
CA ALA A 45 -10.99 -4.92 6.90
C ALA A 45 -11.34 -3.59 6.22
N LEU A 46 -12.36 -2.90 6.72
CA LEU A 46 -12.64 -1.50 6.38
C LEU A 46 -11.92 -0.61 7.40
N VAL A 47 -11.05 0.28 6.91
CA VAL A 47 -10.27 1.19 7.77
C VAL A 47 -10.40 2.63 7.27
N PRO A 48 -10.37 3.65 8.15
CA PRO A 48 -10.43 5.04 7.72
C PRO A 48 -9.24 5.41 6.83
N LEU A 49 -9.48 6.15 5.74
CA LEU A 49 -8.42 6.60 4.82
C LEU A 49 -7.33 7.41 5.54
N HIS A 50 -7.70 8.27 6.48
CA HIS A 50 -6.75 9.05 7.29
C HIS A 50 -5.84 8.17 8.17
N ALA A 51 -6.29 6.96 8.54
CA ALA A 51 -5.56 6.03 9.40
C ALA A 51 -4.58 5.12 8.62
N LEU A 52 -4.74 5.02 7.30
CA LEU A 52 -3.80 4.33 6.42
C LEU A 52 -2.53 5.15 6.24
N GLN A 53 -1.35 4.54 6.42
CA GLN A 53 -0.07 5.22 6.29
C GLN A 53 0.86 4.47 5.31
N PRO A 54 1.50 5.17 4.36
CA PRO A 54 2.41 4.54 3.42
C PRO A 54 3.69 4.09 4.12
N ILE A 55 4.40 3.09 3.60
CA ILE A 55 5.72 2.72 4.15
C ILE A 55 6.88 3.37 3.40
N HIS A 56 6.64 3.89 2.20
CA HIS A 56 7.63 4.58 1.37
C HIS A 56 6.95 5.63 0.49
N ARG A 57 7.73 6.61 0.00
CA ARG A 57 7.26 7.63 -0.94
C ARG A 57 7.20 7.07 -2.36
N ILE A 58 6.43 7.73 -3.23
CA ILE A 58 6.47 7.48 -4.66
C ILE A 58 7.40 8.51 -5.29
N ASP A 59 8.50 8.05 -5.86
CA ASP A 59 9.58 8.89 -6.39
C ASP A 59 9.81 8.67 -7.90
N ARG A 60 9.39 7.54 -8.45
CA ARG A 60 9.57 7.21 -9.87
C ARG A 60 8.50 7.83 -10.73
N GLU A 61 8.91 8.46 -11.83
CA GLU A 61 8.02 9.16 -12.76
C GLU A 61 6.86 8.28 -13.27
N SER A 62 7.14 7.04 -13.68
CA SER A 62 6.09 6.11 -14.11
C SER A 62 5.07 5.78 -13.00
N ALA A 63 5.54 5.69 -11.76
CA ALA A 63 4.67 5.47 -10.61
C ALA A 63 3.88 6.73 -10.22
N LEU A 64 4.47 7.92 -10.40
CA LEU A 64 3.79 9.20 -10.24
C LEU A 64 2.67 9.37 -11.27
N GLN A 65 2.92 9.08 -12.55
CA GLN A 65 1.92 9.13 -13.61
C GLN A 65 0.75 8.18 -13.34
N ALA A 66 1.04 6.94 -12.97
CA ALA A 66 0.00 5.97 -12.60
C ALA A 66 -0.77 6.38 -11.34
N THR A 67 -0.16 7.13 -10.43
CA THR A 67 -0.82 7.67 -9.23
C THR A 67 -1.75 8.82 -9.59
N ARG A 68 -1.28 9.77 -10.43
CA ARG A 68 -2.09 10.89 -10.93
C ARG A 68 -3.31 10.42 -11.72
N ALA A 69 -3.15 9.44 -12.61
CA ALA A 69 -4.26 8.89 -13.38
C ALA A 69 -5.34 8.27 -12.47
N ARG A 70 -4.91 7.58 -11.41
CA ARG A 70 -5.84 7.05 -10.39
C ARG A 70 -6.52 8.15 -9.58
N ALA A 71 -5.78 9.20 -9.21
CA ALA A 71 -6.33 10.34 -8.49
C ALA A 71 -7.42 11.03 -9.32
N GLN A 72 -7.19 11.23 -10.61
CA GLN A 72 -8.16 11.78 -11.55
C GLN A 72 -9.42 10.91 -11.67
N ALA A 73 -9.25 9.58 -11.80
CA ALA A 73 -10.39 8.65 -11.86
C ALA A 73 -11.25 8.69 -10.60
N LEU A 74 -10.62 8.79 -9.42
CA LEU A 74 -11.32 8.96 -8.15
C LEU A 74 -12.00 10.34 -8.03
N ALA A 75 -11.30 11.40 -8.44
CA ALA A 75 -11.81 12.77 -8.39
C ALA A 75 -13.06 12.95 -9.27
N ALA A 76 -13.10 12.30 -10.44
CA ALA A 76 -14.26 12.31 -11.33
C ALA A 76 -15.54 11.73 -10.70
N ARG A 77 -15.40 10.90 -9.66
CA ARG A 77 -16.51 10.26 -8.93
C ARG A 77 -16.55 10.68 -7.46
N ARG A 78 -15.91 11.79 -7.10
CA ARG A 78 -15.65 12.16 -5.71
C ARG A 78 -16.93 12.23 -4.86
N GLU A 79 -17.94 12.92 -5.34
CA GLU A 79 -19.20 13.13 -4.60
C GLU A 79 -19.96 11.81 -4.38
N GLU A 80 -20.06 10.98 -5.42
CA GLU A 80 -20.66 9.64 -5.36
C GLU A 80 -19.97 8.77 -4.29
N LEU A 81 -18.63 8.74 -4.31
CA LEU A 81 -17.83 7.92 -3.41
C LEU A 81 -17.90 8.41 -1.96
N LEU A 82 -17.94 9.72 -1.74
CA LEU A 82 -18.14 10.30 -0.42
C LEU A 82 -19.54 10.03 0.11
N ALA A 83 -20.58 10.12 -0.73
CA ALA A 83 -21.95 9.78 -0.34
C ALA A 83 -22.10 8.30 0.04
N ARG A 84 -21.36 7.41 -0.63
CA ARG A 84 -21.29 5.97 -0.28
C ARG A 84 -20.55 5.71 1.04
N GLY A 85 -19.61 6.57 1.41
CA GLY A 85 -18.84 6.48 2.66
C GLY A 85 -17.81 5.35 2.71
N ARG A 86 -17.67 4.55 1.63
CA ARG A 86 -16.67 3.48 1.56
C ARG A 86 -16.19 3.16 0.15
N LEU A 87 -14.95 2.71 0.05
CA LEU A 87 -14.32 2.08 -1.12
C LEU A 87 -14.05 0.61 -0.81
N ASP A 88 -14.94 -0.26 -1.30
CA ASP A 88 -14.74 -1.71 -1.24
C ASP A 88 -13.82 -2.22 -2.36
N LEU A 89 -13.44 -3.48 -2.30
CA LEU A 89 -12.56 -4.12 -3.27
C LEU A 89 -13.10 -4.02 -4.71
N ALA A 90 -14.42 -4.12 -4.88
CA ALA A 90 -15.05 -4.02 -6.19
C ALA A 90 -14.88 -2.60 -6.77
N ALA A 91 -15.21 -1.56 -6.01
CA ALA A 91 -15.02 -0.18 -6.42
C ALA A 91 -13.54 0.15 -6.68
N LEU A 92 -12.63 -0.36 -5.84
CA LEU A 92 -11.19 -0.18 -6.04
C LEU A 92 -10.71 -0.84 -7.33
N ALA A 93 -11.20 -2.04 -7.65
CA ALA A 93 -10.82 -2.76 -8.86
C ALA A 93 -11.37 -2.11 -10.13
N GLU A 94 -12.57 -1.55 -10.05
CA GLU A 94 -13.22 -0.83 -11.15
C GLU A 94 -12.54 0.52 -11.44
N ILE A 95 -12.33 1.34 -10.40
CA ILE A 95 -11.92 2.74 -10.58
C ILE A 95 -10.40 2.88 -10.65
N ILE A 96 -9.66 2.14 -9.82
CA ILE A 96 -8.20 2.26 -9.70
C ILE A 96 -7.51 0.88 -9.75
N PRO A 97 -7.63 0.14 -10.87
CA PRO A 97 -7.18 -1.24 -10.97
C PRO A 97 -5.70 -1.41 -10.58
N SER A 98 -5.43 -2.54 -9.93
CA SER A 98 -4.09 -2.92 -9.47
C SER A 98 -3.94 -4.44 -9.41
N VAL A 99 -2.71 -4.92 -9.63
CA VAL A 99 -2.37 -6.36 -9.60
C VAL A 99 -2.45 -6.97 -8.19
N SER A 100 -2.45 -6.15 -7.14
CA SER A 100 -2.62 -6.60 -5.76
C SER A 100 -3.58 -5.70 -4.99
N GLN A 101 -4.11 -6.19 -3.86
CA GLN A 101 -4.92 -5.41 -2.91
C GLN A 101 -4.04 -4.43 -2.10
N ILE A 102 -4.67 -3.48 -1.40
CA ILE A 102 -3.94 -2.64 -0.44
C ILE A 102 -3.70 -3.52 0.76
N LYS A 103 -2.44 -3.82 1.06
CA LYS A 103 -2.10 -4.76 2.12
C LYS A 103 -1.45 -4.03 3.27
N VAL A 104 -1.93 -4.32 4.46
CA VAL A 104 -1.59 -3.54 5.64
C VAL A 104 -1.19 -4.41 6.81
N VAL A 105 -0.47 -3.80 7.75
CA VAL A 105 -0.28 -4.32 9.11
C VAL A 105 -0.77 -3.26 10.08
N ALA A 106 -1.64 -3.66 11.02
CA ALA A 106 -2.08 -2.78 12.09
C ALA A 106 -0.90 -2.32 12.97
N ASP A 107 -0.90 -1.06 13.37
CA ASP A 107 0.11 -0.42 14.21
C ASP A 107 -0.53 0.58 15.18
N GLY A 108 -1.05 0.07 16.30
CA GLY A 108 -1.87 0.86 17.22
C GLY A 108 -3.17 1.27 16.55
N ALA A 109 -3.45 2.58 16.49
CA ALA A 109 -4.62 3.14 15.81
C ALA A 109 -4.41 3.40 14.30
N ARG A 110 -3.28 2.94 13.73
CA ARG A 110 -2.91 3.17 12.32
C ARG A 110 -2.76 1.85 11.59
N TRP A 111 -2.78 1.90 10.25
CA TRP A 111 -2.49 0.75 9.40
C TRP A 111 -1.37 1.09 8.42
N LEU A 112 -0.27 0.34 8.48
CA LEU A 112 0.89 0.56 7.63
C LEU A 112 0.73 -0.21 6.32
N ALA A 113 0.55 0.50 5.21
CA ALA A 113 0.38 -0.06 3.87
C ALA A 113 1.73 -0.46 3.28
N PHE A 114 2.04 -1.76 3.31
CA PHE A 114 3.28 -2.30 2.73
C PHE A 114 3.13 -2.68 1.24
N GLU A 115 1.89 -2.79 0.75
CA GLU A 115 1.55 -2.83 -0.67
C GLU A 115 0.37 -1.91 -0.96
N GLY A 116 0.34 -1.34 -2.17
CA GLY A 116 -0.74 -0.46 -2.60
C GLY A 116 -0.51 1.04 -2.32
N ASN A 117 0.72 1.46 -1.99
CA ASN A 117 1.06 2.87 -1.75
C ASN A 117 0.57 3.81 -2.87
N GLY A 118 0.72 3.42 -4.15
CA GLY A 118 0.18 4.16 -5.30
C GLY A 118 -1.31 4.50 -5.21
N ARG A 119 -2.13 3.56 -4.74
CA ARG A 119 -3.57 3.82 -4.54
C ARG A 119 -3.82 4.68 -3.31
N LEU A 120 -3.05 4.49 -2.24
CA LEU A 120 -3.16 5.32 -1.04
C LEU A 120 -2.87 6.80 -1.34
N TYR A 121 -1.78 7.09 -2.06
CA TYR A 121 -1.46 8.45 -2.49
C TYR A 121 -2.56 9.03 -3.39
N ALA A 122 -3.05 8.26 -4.36
CA ALA A 122 -4.13 8.70 -5.24
C ALA A 122 -5.44 9.01 -4.48
N MET A 123 -5.81 8.19 -3.49
CA MET A 123 -6.99 8.43 -2.65
C MET A 123 -6.82 9.69 -1.80
N ARG A 124 -5.65 9.89 -1.19
CA ARG A 124 -5.37 11.12 -0.42
C ARG A 124 -5.42 12.37 -1.29
N GLU A 125 -4.90 12.30 -2.52
CA GLU A 125 -4.99 13.40 -3.49
C GLU A 125 -6.45 13.71 -3.88
N ALA A 126 -7.28 12.69 -4.10
CA ALA A 126 -8.67 12.87 -4.51
C ALA A 126 -9.61 13.32 -3.37
N PHE A 127 -9.40 12.82 -2.15
CA PHE A 127 -10.34 13.02 -1.04
C PHE A 127 -9.84 13.95 0.06
N GLY A 128 -8.52 14.15 0.16
CA GLY A 128 -7.85 14.86 1.24
C GLY A 128 -7.36 13.91 2.35
N ASP A 129 -6.33 14.36 3.09
CA ASP A 129 -5.66 13.54 4.11
C ASP A 129 -6.53 13.23 5.34
N ASN A 130 -7.48 14.10 5.66
CA ASN A 130 -8.38 13.98 6.82
C ASN A 130 -9.75 13.40 6.46
N CYS A 131 -9.85 12.67 5.35
CA CYS A 131 -11.11 12.11 4.91
C CYS A 131 -11.51 10.89 5.76
N GLU A 132 -12.78 10.84 6.18
CA GLU A 132 -13.39 9.75 6.95
C GLU A 132 -13.80 8.53 6.09
N LEU A 133 -13.56 8.59 4.77
CA LEU A 133 -13.89 7.52 3.85
C LEU A 133 -13.26 6.19 4.30
N LEU A 134 -14.07 5.15 4.43
CA LEU A 134 -13.58 3.82 4.76
C LEU A 134 -13.02 3.13 3.51
N VAL A 135 -11.87 2.49 3.64
CA VAL A 135 -11.21 1.79 2.53
C VAL A 135 -11.04 0.33 2.92
N GLU A 136 -11.46 -0.57 2.04
CA GLU A 136 -11.26 -2.00 2.23
C GLU A 136 -9.82 -2.40 1.91
N VAL A 137 -9.19 -3.12 2.85
CA VAL A 137 -7.78 -3.53 2.80
C VAL A 137 -7.63 -4.99 3.23
N GLU A 138 -6.54 -5.62 2.76
CA GLU A 138 -6.11 -6.94 3.22
C GLU A 138 -5.16 -6.76 4.43
N GLU A 139 -5.67 -6.95 5.63
CA GLU A 139 -4.89 -6.88 6.87
C GLU A 139 -4.14 -8.20 7.09
N TYR A 140 -2.82 -8.13 7.21
CA TYR A 140 -1.97 -9.27 7.56
C TYR A 140 -1.75 -9.33 9.07
N ARG A 141 -1.93 -10.53 9.62
CA ARG A 141 -1.79 -10.80 11.07
C ARG A 141 -0.60 -11.70 11.34
N PHE A 142 -0.02 -11.52 12.53
CA PHE A 142 1.22 -12.19 12.91
C PHE A 142 1.15 -12.69 14.36
N PRO A 143 1.84 -13.79 14.69
CA PRO A 143 2.00 -14.22 16.09
C PRO A 143 2.84 -13.24 16.92
N LYS A 144 3.74 -12.48 16.28
CA LYS A 144 4.64 -11.51 16.92
C LYS A 144 4.57 -10.16 16.17
N PRO A 145 3.45 -9.43 16.24
CA PRO A 145 3.21 -8.25 15.40
C PRO A 145 4.22 -7.12 15.64
N HIS A 146 4.65 -6.93 16.90
CA HIS A 146 5.66 -5.92 17.28
C HIS A 146 6.98 -6.04 16.51
N LYS A 147 7.39 -7.25 16.10
CA LYS A 147 8.62 -7.44 15.29
C LYS A 147 8.44 -6.92 13.86
N ILE A 148 7.25 -7.08 13.30
CA ILE A 148 6.90 -6.61 11.95
C ILE A 148 6.70 -5.11 11.96
N GLN A 149 5.92 -4.60 12.92
CA GLN A 149 5.71 -3.17 13.14
C GLN A 149 7.04 -2.42 13.27
N ARG A 150 7.96 -2.91 14.12
CA ARG A 150 9.31 -2.32 14.26
C ARG A 150 10.08 -2.27 12.93
N ARG A 151 9.97 -3.32 12.10
CA ARG A 151 10.64 -3.36 10.80
C ARG A 151 10.03 -2.37 9.82
N LEU A 152 8.70 -2.25 9.80
CA LEU A 152 7.97 -1.30 8.95
C LEU A 152 8.23 0.15 9.37
N ARG A 153 8.24 0.47 10.66
CA ARG A 153 8.65 1.78 11.18
C ARG A 153 10.08 2.12 10.75
N ARG A 154 11.02 1.16 10.85
CA ARG A 154 12.38 1.36 10.31
C ARG A 154 12.40 1.63 8.80
N VAL A 155 11.57 0.96 8.00
CA VAL A 155 11.42 1.29 6.57
C VAL A 155 10.93 2.74 6.41
N ARG A 156 9.95 3.16 7.20
CA ARG A 156 9.42 4.54 7.18
C ARG A 156 10.46 5.59 7.55
N THR A 157 11.26 5.35 8.59
CA THR A 157 12.40 6.22 8.97
C THR A 157 13.41 6.33 7.82
N LEU A 158 13.79 5.21 7.19
CA LEU A 158 14.70 5.22 6.02
C LEU A 158 14.12 5.94 4.79
N ASN A 159 12.81 6.16 4.76
CA ASN A 159 12.08 6.88 3.71
C ASN A 159 11.64 8.30 4.14
N ALA A 160 12.15 8.81 5.27
CA ALA A 160 11.82 10.13 5.82
C ALA A 160 10.30 10.35 5.96
N LEU A 161 9.60 9.34 6.48
CA LEU A 161 8.15 9.37 6.77
C LEU A 161 7.85 9.45 8.27
N GLU A 162 8.89 9.39 9.11
CA GLU A 162 8.89 9.49 10.58
C GLU A 162 10.16 10.19 11.03
#